data_AF-A0A1U7TZM1-F1
#
_entry.id   AF-A0A1U7TZM1-F1
#
_cell.length_a   1.000
_cell.length_b   1.000
_cell.length_c   1.000
_cell.angle_alpha   90.00
_cell.angle_beta   90.00
_cell.angle_gamma   90.00
#
_symmetry.space_group_name_H-M   'P 1'
#
loop_
_entity.id
_entity.type
_entity.pdbx_description
1 polymer ?
#
loop_
_entity_poly.entity_id
_entity_poly.type
_entity_poly.pdbx_seq_one_letter_code
_entity_poly.pdbx_strand_id
1 'polypeptide(L)'
;MWMLALGGIFLAAAKACVFCRLPARDLSGRLARLCSQVEVKRKECEAIPDFSAFALDEVSMNKVTEKTHRVLRVMEIKKAFSSLPSYWQWLQKTKLPEYTKEALCAPTCRGSTILYNCSTCEGTEVSCWPRKRCFPGSHDLWEARILLLSVFGTVLLLGVLSLQVEFCYLQAKSDL
;
A
#
# COMPACT_ATOMS: atom_id res chain seq x y z
N MET A 1 -33.48 39.20 -23.35
CA MET A 1 -32.05 39.21 -22.98
C MET A 1 -31.71 37.83 -22.45
N TRP A 2 -30.88 37.08 -23.17
CA TRP A 2 -30.54 35.68 -22.90
C TRP A 2 -29.63 35.55 -21.67
N MET A 3 -29.80 34.48 -20.90
CA MET A 3 -28.66 33.69 -20.41
C MET A 3 -29.00 32.21 -20.50
N LEU A 4 -28.14 31.51 -21.22
CA LEU A 4 -28.26 30.15 -21.71
C LEU A 4 -28.15 29.13 -20.58
N ALA A 5 -29.07 28.18 -20.60
CA ALA A 5 -28.88 26.87 -20.01
C ALA A 5 -27.78 26.11 -20.79
N LEU A 6 -26.67 25.80 -20.12
CA LEU A 6 -25.73 24.72 -20.47
C LEU A 6 -25.23 24.19 -19.10
N GLY A 7 -25.74 23.09 -18.56
CA GLY A 7 -25.89 21.82 -19.27
C GLY A 7 -24.52 21.20 -19.57
N GLY A 8 -23.57 21.26 -18.63
CA GLY A 8 -22.30 20.54 -18.69
C GLY A 8 -22.37 19.30 -17.81
N ILE A 9 -22.68 18.16 -18.43
CA ILE A 9 -22.65 16.82 -17.85
C ILE A 9 -21.38 16.68 -16.98
N PHE A 10 -21.56 16.38 -15.68
CA PHE A 10 -20.51 15.76 -14.88
C PHE A 10 -20.17 14.43 -15.56
N LEU A 11 -19.24 14.48 -16.51
CA LEU A 11 -18.63 13.30 -17.11
C LEU A 11 -17.98 12.58 -15.95
N ALA A 12 -18.69 11.57 -15.41
CA ALA A 12 -18.26 10.55 -14.46
C ALA A 12 -16.75 10.57 -14.21
N ALA A 13 -16.30 11.57 -13.45
CA ALA A 13 -14.90 11.92 -13.37
C ALA A 13 -14.31 11.00 -12.33
N ALA A 14 -14.05 9.78 -12.80
CA ALA A 14 -13.24 8.73 -12.23
C ALA A 14 -13.46 8.44 -10.74
N LYS A 15 -14.03 7.26 -10.49
CA LYS A 15 -13.92 6.52 -9.23
C LYS A 15 -12.46 6.12 -9.00
N ALA A 16 -11.54 7.08 -8.84
CA ALA A 16 -10.11 6.83 -8.70
C ALA A 16 -9.43 7.88 -7.79
N CYS A 17 -8.80 7.41 -6.71
CA CYS A 17 -8.07 8.26 -5.75
C CYS A 17 -6.95 9.10 -6.35
N VAL A 18 -6.43 8.72 -7.53
CA VAL A 18 -5.41 9.49 -8.23
C VAL A 18 -5.86 10.93 -8.53
N PHE A 19 -7.17 11.19 -8.57
CA PHE A 19 -7.76 12.52 -8.82
C PHE A 19 -8.18 13.27 -7.54
N CYS A 20 -8.11 12.64 -6.37
CA CYS A 20 -8.58 13.24 -5.11
C CYS A 20 -7.68 14.35 -4.56
N ARG A 21 -6.43 14.43 -5.00
CA ARG A 21 -5.43 15.40 -4.49
C ARG A 21 -4.71 16.14 -5.61
N LEU A 22 -4.07 17.25 -5.25
CA LEU A 22 -3.29 18.13 -6.11
C LEU A 22 -4.09 18.78 -7.25
N PRO A 23 -5.02 19.71 -6.93
CA PRO A 23 -5.80 20.43 -7.96
C PRO A 23 -4.90 21.19 -8.94
N ALA A 24 -3.73 21.65 -8.50
CA ALA A 24 -2.75 22.35 -9.33
C ALA A 24 -2.22 21.52 -10.53
N ARG A 25 -2.35 20.18 -10.50
CA ARG A 25 -1.92 19.30 -11.60
C ARG A 25 -3.03 19.03 -12.63
N ASP A 26 -4.28 19.39 -12.33
CA ASP A 26 -5.46 19.19 -13.19
C ASP A 26 -5.43 17.85 -13.94
N LEU A 27 -5.24 16.76 -13.20
CA LEU A 27 -5.13 15.43 -13.80
C LEU A 27 -6.40 15.03 -14.54
N SER A 28 -7.56 15.38 -13.98
CA SER A 28 -8.86 15.12 -14.58
C SER A 28 -9.03 15.87 -15.90
N GLY A 29 -8.79 17.19 -15.93
CA GLY A 29 -8.89 17.99 -17.14
C GLY A 29 -7.85 17.60 -18.19
N ARG A 30 -6.65 17.19 -17.77
CA ARG A 30 -5.65 16.67 -18.69
C ARG A 30 -6.06 15.33 -19.29
N LEU A 31 -6.56 14.39 -18.48
CA LEU A 31 -7.08 13.12 -18.99
C LEU A 31 -8.24 13.36 -19.96
N ALA A 32 -9.18 14.24 -19.62
CA ALA A 32 -10.29 14.61 -20.50
C ALA A 32 -9.81 15.13 -21.85
N ARG A 33 -8.81 16.03 -21.87
CA ARG A 33 -8.18 16.51 -23.11
C ARG A 33 -7.50 15.39 -23.92
N LEU A 34 -6.90 14.41 -23.26
CA LEU A 34 -6.27 13.28 -23.93
C LEU A 34 -7.29 12.36 -24.58
N CYS A 35 -8.39 12.11 -23.87
CA CYS A 35 -9.47 11.23 -24.31
C CYS A 35 -10.36 11.85 -25.39
N SER A 36 -10.46 13.18 -25.45
CA SER A 36 -11.28 13.89 -26.45
C SER A 36 -10.65 13.98 -27.84
N GLN A 37 -9.35 13.68 -27.98
CA GLN A 37 -8.62 13.98 -29.23
C GLN A 37 -8.86 12.99 -30.38
N VAL A 38 -9.29 11.75 -30.13
CA VAL A 38 -9.53 10.74 -31.18
C VAL A 38 -10.51 9.67 -30.69
N GLU A 39 -11.44 9.22 -31.53
CA GLU A 39 -12.47 8.21 -31.20
C GLU A 39 -11.88 6.84 -30.77
N VAL A 40 -10.71 6.46 -31.31
CA VAL A 40 -9.94 5.27 -30.88
C VAL A 40 -9.42 5.42 -29.44
N LYS A 41 -9.01 6.62 -29.03
CA LYS A 41 -8.53 6.92 -27.67
C LYS A 41 -9.66 6.93 -26.64
N ARG A 42 -10.90 7.16 -27.09
CA ARG A 42 -12.09 7.14 -26.22
C ARG A 42 -12.29 5.75 -25.59
N LYS A 43 -12.14 4.68 -26.37
CA LYS A 43 -12.24 3.30 -25.87
C LYS A 43 -11.13 2.98 -24.84
N GLU A 44 -9.92 3.50 -25.06
CA GLU A 44 -8.80 3.35 -24.12
C GLU A 44 -9.04 4.09 -22.80
N CYS A 45 -9.82 5.18 -22.83
CA CYS A 45 -10.23 5.94 -21.66
C CYS A 45 -11.48 5.41 -20.95
N GLU A 46 -12.38 4.73 -21.66
CA GLU A 46 -13.52 4.03 -21.06
C GLU A 46 -13.07 2.79 -20.27
N ALA A 47 -11.86 2.30 -20.50
CA ALA A 47 -11.25 1.18 -19.79
C ALA A 47 -10.64 1.53 -18.42
N ILE A 48 -10.98 2.70 -17.83
CA ILE A 48 -10.52 3.03 -16.47
C ILE A 48 -11.17 2.04 -15.49
N PRO A 49 -10.37 1.27 -14.73
CA PRO A 49 -10.88 0.32 -13.76
C PRO A 49 -11.61 1.02 -12.61
N ASP A 50 -12.50 0.29 -11.95
CA ASP A 50 -13.06 0.76 -10.69
C ASP A 50 -12.01 0.69 -9.58
N PHE A 51 -11.75 1.82 -8.93
CA PHE A 51 -10.88 1.90 -7.77
C PHE A 51 -11.63 2.11 -6.45
N SER A 52 -12.97 2.02 -6.46
CA SER A 52 -13.81 2.19 -5.26
C SER A 52 -13.43 1.29 -4.08
N ALA A 53 -12.86 0.12 -4.35
CA ALA A 53 -12.40 -0.83 -3.34
C ALA A 53 -11.10 -0.42 -2.61
N PHE A 54 -10.43 0.66 -3.05
CA PHE A 54 -9.15 1.09 -2.49
C PHE A 54 -9.31 2.31 -1.59
N ALA A 55 -8.40 2.40 -0.63
CA ALA A 55 -8.17 3.59 0.16
C ALA A 55 -6.66 3.74 0.41
N LEU A 56 -6.19 4.98 0.41
CA LEU A 56 -4.76 5.31 0.53
C LEU A 56 -4.54 6.36 1.61
N ASP A 57 -3.42 6.30 2.30
CA ASP A 57 -3.00 7.40 3.16
C ASP A 57 -2.59 8.61 2.32
N GLU A 58 -2.46 9.76 2.96
CA GLU A 58 -2.13 11.02 2.29
C GLU A 58 -0.81 10.97 1.50
N VAL A 59 0.23 10.34 2.06
CA VAL A 59 1.55 10.26 1.43
C VAL A 59 1.48 9.40 0.17
N SER A 60 0.83 8.24 0.26
CA SER A 60 0.62 7.35 -0.88
C SER A 60 -0.24 7.99 -1.96
N MET A 61 -1.28 8.72 -1.57
CA MET A 61 -2.14 9.44 -2.50
C MET A 61 -1.36 10.52 -3.26
N ASN A 62 -0.54 11.32 -2.58
CA ASN A 62 0.32 12.31 -3.24
C ASN A 62 1.33 11.66 -4.20
N LYS A 63 1.96 10.55 -3.80
CA LYS A 63 2.89 9.79 -4.65
C LYS A 63 2.22 9.29 -5.93
N VAL A 64 1.03 8.70 -5.82
CA VAL A 64 0.33 8.13 -6.97
C VAL A 64 -0.19 9.21 -7.92
N THR A 65 -0.67 10.33 -7.38
CA THR A 65 -1.10 11.49 -8.17
C THR A 65 0.08 12.10 -8.95
N GLU A 66 1.23 12.32 -8.31
CA GLU A 66 2.43 12.82 -9.01
C GLU A 66 2.98 11.81 -10.03
N LYS A 67 2.95 10.50 -9.72
CA LYS A 67 3.36 9.46 -10.66
C LYS A 67 2.46 9.45 -11.89
N THR A 68 1.14 9.48 -11.69
CA THR A 68 0.14 9.57 -12.77
C THR A 68 0.37 10.83 -13.60
N HIS A 69 0.65 11.95 -12.94
CA HIS A 69 0.98 13.19 -13.61
C HIS A 69 2.20 13.05 -14.54
N ARG A 70 3.27 12.40 -14.09
CA ARG A 70 4.46 12.19 -14.93
C ARG A 70 4.20 11.21 -16.07
N VAL A 71 3.46 10.13 -15.81
CA VAL A 71 3.18 9.09 -16.82
C VAL A 71 2.34 9.64 -17.97
N LEU A 72 1.21 10.31 -17.69
CA LEU A 72 0.39 10.84 -18.79
C LEU A 72 1.17 11.92 -19.58
N ARG A 73 2.07 12.68 -18.92
CA ARG A 73 2.93 13.64 -19.62
C ARG A 73 3.91 12.96 -20.59
N VAL A 74 4.47 11.83 -20.21
CA VAL A 74 5.32 11.03 -21.11
C VAL A 74 4.51 10.45 -22.26
N MET A 75 3.29 9.96 -22.00
CA MET A 75 2.39 9.45 -23.03
C MET A 75 2.00 10.54 -24.03
N GLU A 76 1.72 11.76 -23.56
CA GLU A 76 1.49 12.95 -24.41
C GLU A 76 2.65 13.19 -25.37
N ILE A 77 3.86 13.29 -24.83
CA ILE A 77 5.07 13.60 -25.62
C ILE A 77 5.36 12.50 -26.63
N LYS A 78 5.26 11.24 -26.22
CA LYS A 78 5.55 10.07 -27.07
C LYS A 78 4.39 9.62 -27.94
N LYS A 79 3.22 10.25 -27.81
CA LYS A 79 1.95 9.82 -28.42
C LYS A 79 1.61 8.33 -28.15
N ALA A 80 2.03 7.81 -27.00
CA ALA A 80 1.93 6.39 -26.64
C ALA A 80 0.65 6.06 -25.84
N PHE A 81 -0.50 6.41 -26.40
CA PHE A 81 -1.80 6.33 -25.70
C PHE A 81 -2.30 4.90 -25.47
N SER A 82 -1.94 3.98 -26.35
CA SER A 82 -2.27 2.55 -26.20
C SER A 82 -1.70 1.90 -24.94
N SER A 83 -0.73 2.55 -24.27
CA SER A 83 -0.18 2.11 -22.99
C SER A 83 -1.03 2.51 -21.78
N LEU A 84 -2.04 3.36 -21.97
CA LEU A 84 -2.88 3.90 -20.89
C LEU A 84 -3.69 2.79 -20.16
N PRO A 85 -4.35 1.85 -20.86
CA PRO A 85 -5.04 0.75 -20.18
C PRO A 85 -4.09 -0.13 -19.36
N SER A 86 -2.90 -0.43 -19.89
CA SER A 86 -1.88 -1.20 -19.17
C SER A 86 -1.41 -0.49 -17.90
N TYR A 87 -1.26 0.83 -17.96
CA TYR A 87 -0.92 1.64 -16.79
C TYR A 87 -2.02 1.59 -15.72
N TRP A 88 -3.29 1.71 -16.11
CA TRP A 88 -4.40 1.61 -15.17
C TRP A 88 -4.52 0.23 -14.54
N GLN A 89 -4.33 -0.84 -15.31
CA GLN A 89 -4.30 -2.19 -14.78
C GLN A 89 -3.16 -2.41 -13.78
N TRP A 90 -1.97 -1.89 -14.08
CA TRP A 90 -0.83 -1.94 -13.16
C TRP A 90 -1.10 -1.17 -11.86
N LEU A 91 -1.71 0.01 -11.93
CA LEU A 91 -2.13 0.76 -10.76
C LEU A 91 -3.08 -0.06 -9.89
N GLN A 92 -4.13 -0.62 -10.50
CA GLN A 92 -5.18 -1.36 -9.78
C GLN A 92 -4.67 -2.66 -9.16
N LYS A 93 -3.91 -3.46 -9.92
CA LYS A 93 -3.51 -4.81 -9.51
C LYS A 93 -2.25 -4.86 -8.68
N THR A 94 -1.37 -3.86 -8.83
CA THR A 94 -0.05 -3.88 -8.21
C THR A 94 0.11 -2.72 -7.26
N LYS A 95 0.04 -1.47 -7.75
CA LYS A 95 0.52 -0.36 -6.94
C LYS A 95 -0.40 0.09 -5.82
N LEU A 96 -1.72 0.11 -6.04
CA LEU A 96 -2.66 0.47 -5.00
C LEU A 96 -2.70 -0.57 -3.87
N PRO A 97 -2.75 -1.89 -4.14
CA PRO A 97 -2.61 -2.90 -3.08
C PRO A 97 -1.32 -2.76 -2.28
N GLU A 98 -0.19 -2.48 -2.95
CA GLU A 98 1.10 -2.28 -2.30
C GLU A 98 1.07 -1.07 -1.35
N TYR A 99 0.56 0.07 -1.81
CA TYR A 99 0.43 1.26 -0.97
C TYR A 99 -0.58 1.11 0.15
N THR A 100 -1.74 0.49 -0.09
CA THR A 100 -2.68 0.17 1.00
C THR A 100 -2.02 -0.72 2.06
N LYS A 101 -1.20 -1.69 1.64
CA LYS A 101 -0.43 -2.52 2.56
C LYS A 101 0.62 -1.70 3.32
N GLU A 102 1.43 -0.89 2.63
CA GLU A 102 2.43 -0.01 3.26
C GLU A 102 1.81 0.95 4.28
N ALA A 103 0.61 1.47 3.99
CA ALA A 103 -0.13 2.39 4.83
C ALA A 103 -0.72 1.74 6.09
N LEU A 104 -1.18 0.49 5.98
CA LEU A 104 -1.88 -0.22 7.06
C LEU A 104 -0.96 -1.13 7.89
N CYS A 105 0.25 -1.39 7.42
CA CYS A 105 1.22 -2.24 8.10
C CYS A 105 2.25 -1.42 8.89
N ALA A 106 2.81 -2.03 9.93
CA ALA A 106 3.97 -1.48 10.61
C ALA A 106 5.18 -1.42 9.65
N PRO A 107 6.08 -0.41 9.77
CA PRO A 107 6.14 0.59 10.85
C PRO A 107 5.30 1.85 10.61
N THR A 108 4.70 2.00 9.43
CA THR A 108 3.94 3.19 9.03
C THR A 108 2.69 3.38 9.89
N CYS A 109 1.91 2.31 10.07
CA CYS A 109 0.69 2.34 10.85
C CYS A 109 0.97 2.01 12.32
N ARG A 110 0.52 2.87 13.25
CA ARG A 110 0.68 2.70 14.70
C ARG A 110 -0.66 2.84 15.43
N GLY A 111 -1.41 1.74 15.51
CA GLY A 111 -2.75 1.70 16.09
C GLY A 111 -3.84 1.98 15.04
N SER A 112 -3.90 3.21 14.54
CA SER A 112 -4.78 3.62 13.45
C SER A 112 -4.06 4.54 12.46
N THR A 113 -4.67 4.73 11.30
CA THR A 113 -4.24 5.72 10.28
C THR A 113 -5.48 6.26 9.56
N ILE A 114 -5.33 7.41 8.92
CA ILE A 114 -6.39 7.98 8.06
C ILE A 114 -6.16 7.51 6.64
N LEU A 115 -7.14 6.80 6.08
CA LEU A 115 -7.16 6.47 4.65
C LEU A 115 -8.24 7.26 3.94
N TYR A 116 -7.93 7.71 2.73
CA TYR A 116 -8.87 8.41 1.86
C TYR A 116 -9.50 7.42 0.90
N ASN A 117 -10.82 7.36 0.90
CA ASN A 117 -11.58 6.50 0.01
C ASN A 117 -11.39 6.94 -1.45
N CYS A 118 -11.02 6.02 -2.33
CA CYS A 118 -10.75 6.32 -3.74
C CYS A 118 -12.00 6.66 -4.57
N SER A 119 -13.20 6.50 -4.02
CA SER A 119 -14.47 6.89 -4.67
C SER A 119 -15.03 8.23 -4.17
N THR A 120 -14.96 8.51 -2.86
CA THR A 120 -15.53 9.74 -2.28
C THR A 120 -14.48 10.80 -1.97
N CYS A 121 -13.20 10.45 -2.00
CA CYS A 121 -12.09 11.29 -1.54
C CYS A 121 -12.18 11.68 -0.05
N GLU A 122 -13.06 11.06 0.72
CA GLU A 122 -13.23 11.31 2.14
C GLU A 122 -12.23 10.49 2.96
N GLY A 123 -11.65 11.13 3.97
CA GLY A 123 -10.74 10.48 4.91
C GLY A 123 -11.51 9.78 6.03
N THR A 124 -11.18 8.52 6.28
CA THR A 124 -11.72 7.74 7.40
C THR A 124 -10.57 7.19 8.25
N GLU A 125 -10.76 7.23 9.57
CA GLU A 125 -9.83 6.57 10.48
C GLU A 125 -10.06 5.06 10.44
N VAL A 126 -8.98 4.31 10.24
CA VAL A 126 -9.01 2.85 10.18
C VAL A 126 -7.89 2.26 11.04
N SER A 127 -8.21 1.17 11.73
CA SER A 127 -7.22 0.44 12.53
C SER A 127 -6.19 -0.25 11.63
N CYS A 128 -4.95 -0.30 12.11
CA CYS A 128 -3.86 -0.96 11.41
C CYS A 128 -4.13 -2.45 11.21
N TRP A 129 -3.58 -3.01 10.13
CA TRP A 129 -3.67 -4.44 9.89
C TRP A 129 -2.81 -5.24 10.86
N PRO A 130 -3.27 -6.44 11.27
CA PRO A 130 -2.50 -7.32 12.12
C PRO A 130 -1.26 -7.83 11.37
N ARG A 131 -0.17 -8.08 12.12
CA ARG A 131 1.12 -8.50 11.57
C ARG A 131 1.02 -9.72 10.66
N LYS A 132 0.19 -10.71 11.00
CA LYS A 132 -0.04 -11.92 10.17
C LYS A 132 -0.59 -11.62 8.78
N ARG A 133 -1.45 -10.60 8.66
CA ARG A 133 -1.99 -10.15 7.36
C ARG A 133 -0.92 -9.43 6.54
N CYS A 134 -0.08 -8.64 7.20
CA CYS A 134 1.01 -7.90 6.56
C CYS A 134 2.16 -8.81 6.10
N PHE A 135 2.52 -9.79 6.92
CA PHE A 135 3.68 -10.66 6.73
C PHE A 135 3.27 -12.11 7.00
N PRO A 136 2.63 -12.77 6.01
CA PRO A 136 2.28 -14.18 6.14
C PRO A 136 3.56 -15.01 6.35
N GLY A 137 3.59 -15.80 7.42
CA GLY A 137 4.75 -16.62 7.80
C GLY A 137 5.75 -15.95 8.76
N SER A 138 5.55 -14.68 9.14
CA SER A 138 6.35 -14.11 10.24
C SER A 138 5.87 -14.65 11.58
N HIS A 139 6.78 -15.16 12.41
CA HIS A 139 6.46 -15.48 13.81
C HIS A 139 6.01 -14.21 14.54
N ASP A 140 4.92 -14.34 15.30
CA ASP A 140 4.50 -13.26 16.18
C ASP A 140 5.61 -12.97 17.20
N LEU A 141 5.67 -11.73 17.70
CA LEU A 141 6.59 -11.37 18.79
C LEU A 141 6.43 -12.29 20.00
N TRP A 142 5.21 -12.78 20.22
CA TRP A 142 4.89 -13.74 21.27
C TRP A 142 5.53 -15.12 21.02
N GLU A 143 5.44 -15.64 19.80
CA GLU A 143 6.07 -16.91 19.41
C GLU A 143 7.60 -16.79 19.47
N ALA A 144 8.16 -15.68 18.98
CA ALA A 144 9.59 -15.41 19.10
C ALA A 144 10.04 -15.34 20.57
N ARG A 145 9.23 -14.72 21.45
CA ARG A 145 9.50 -14.67 22.89
C ARG A 145 9.48 -16.05 23.53
N ILE A 146 8.52 -16.91 23.16
CA ILE A 146 8.46 -18.30 23.65
C ILE A 146 9.71 -19.07 23.21
N LEU A 147 10.10 -18.98 21.94
CA LEU A 147 11.28 -19.67 21.41
C LEU A 147 12.57 -19.20 22.10
N LEU A 148 12.71 -17.89 22.34
CA LEU A 148 13.85 -17.35 23.08
C LEU A 148 13.89 -17.86 24.51
N LEU A 149 12.75 -17.88 25.21
CA LEU A 149 12.65 -18.42 26.56
C LEU A 149 12.98 -19.92 26.59
N SER A 150 12.53 -20.70 25.61
CA SER A 150 12.84 -22.12 25.55
C SER A 150 14.32 -22.37 25.29
N VAL A 151 14.95 -21.65 24.37
CA VAL A 151 16.38 -21.78 24.08
C VAL A 151 17.23 -21.34 25.28
N PHE A 152 16.84 -20.25 25.94
CA PHE A 152 17.54 -19.80 27.14
C PHE A 152 17.41 -20.83 28.27
N GLY A 153 16.21 -21.40 28.46
CA GLY A 153 15.97 -22.46 29.42
C GLY A 153 16.82 -23.71 29.15
N THR A 154 16.93 -24.16 27.90
CA THR A 154 17.76 -25.34 27.57
C THR A 154 19.24 -25.09 27.79
N VAL A 155 19.76 -23.93 27.40
CA VAL A 155 21.17 -23.57 27.63
C VAL A 155 21.49 -23.50 29.12
N LEU A 156 20.62 -22.91 29.94
CA LEU A 156 20.79 -22.87 31.39
C LEU A 156 20.79 -24.27 32.01
N LEU A 157 19.86 -25.14 31.61
CA LEU A 157 19.81 -26.52 32.10
C LEU A 157 21.07 -27.30 31.73
N LEU A 158 21.54 -27.17 30.49
CA LEU A 158 22.78 -27.79 30.06
C LEU A 158 23.98 -27.27 30.86
N GLY A 159 24.05 -25.95 31.11
CA GLY A 159 25.10 -25.37 31.95
C GLY A 159 25.09 -25.90 33.39
N VAL A 160 23.92 -26.03 34.01
CA VAL A 160 23.77 -26.62 35.36
C VAL A 160 24.20 -28.08 35.38
N LEU A 161 23.80 -28.86 34.37
CA LEU A 161 24.21 -30.27 34.27
C LEU A 161 25.72 -30.41 34.08
N SER A 162 26.35 -29.57 33.24
CA SER A 162 27.79 -29.53 33.08
C SER A 162 28.50 -29.20 34.40
N LEU A 163 28.03 -28.19 35.15
CA LEU A 163 28.58 -27.84 36.46
C LEU A 163 28.44 -28.98 37.48
N GLN A 164 27.29 -29.67 37.51
CA GLN A 164 27.10 -30.82 38.40
C GLN A 164 28.06 -31.96 38.06
N VAL A 165 28.26 -32.27 36.78
CA VAL A 165 29.20 -33.31 36.34
C VAL A 165 30.63 -32.94 36.72
N GLU A 166 31.05 -31.69 36.50
CA GLU A 166 32.38 -31.21 36.89
C GLU A 166 32.59 -31.26 38.41
N PHE A 167 31.60 -30.85 39.20
CA PHE A 167 31.65 -30.90 40.65
C PHE A 167 31.82 -32.34 41.16
N CYS A 168 30.98 -33.27 40.68
CA CYS A 168 31.08 -34.69 41.06
C CYS A 168 32.42 -35.31 40.64
N TYR A 169 32.94 -34.96 39.46
CA TYR A 169 34.24 -35.44 38.99
C TYR A 169 35.38 -34.94 39.88
N LEU A 170 35.38 -33.67 40.26
CA LEU A 170 36.38 -33.09 41.15
C LEU A 170 36.32 -33.70 42.55
N GLN A 171 35.11 -33.93 43.08
CA GLN A 171 34.91 -34.57 44.39
C GLN A 171 35.43 -36.02 44.38
N ALA A 172 35.12 -36.80 43.34
CA ALA A 172 35.65 -38.16 43.20
C ALA A 172 37.18 -38.21 43.08
N LYS A 173 37.80 -37.16 42.52
CA LYS A 173 39.26 -37.04 42.43
C LYS A 173 39.91 -36.62 43.75
N SER A 174 39.23 -35.86 44.60
CA SER A 174 39.75 -35.47 45.93
C SER A 174 39.67 -36.59 46.97
N ASP A 175 38.77 -37.56 46.76
CA ASP A 175 38.56 -38.70 47.65
C ASP A 175 39.49 -39.90 47.36
N LEU A 176 40.37 -39.79 46.35
CA LEU A 176 41.37 -40.80 45.94
C LEU A 176 42.79 -40.36 46.33
#